data_AF-A0A532C2C2-F1
#
_entry.id   AF-A0A532C2C2-F1
#
_cell.length_a   1.000
_cell.length_b   1.000
_cell.length_c   1.000
_cell.angle_alpha   90.00
_cell.angle_beta   90.00
_cell.angle_gamma   90.00
#
_symmetry.space_group_name_H-M   'P 1'
#
loop_
_entity.id
_entity.type
_entity.pdbx_description
1 polymer ?
#
loop_
_entity_poly.entity_id
_entity_poly.type
_entity_poly.pdbx_seq_one_letter_code
_entity_poly.pdbx_strand_id
1 'polypeptide(L)'
;MTTRSKKPRPRYCASPTLEWAARPDPTPILLASGLEPAQVEAILTPYGLQRIKDADANLQSMAGDPHQRRQLAGILPSLLEAIGKTADPDLALNQWERWLASGVSRSAVLEYLRGAPRMVNLVCTIFGNSNSLASTLVRDPLLLYWLAQQNVLSTAPTKVGMERTVRQNLETVDATELKLDALRRFRRREMLRIGVRDLLLLADVVETTASLSDLASVLIDAAYRIVDAGLRSQYGIPMHRNRRRIL
;
A
#
# COMPACT_ATOMS: atom_id res chain seq x y z
N MET A 1 30.82 28.70 -48.49
CA MET A 1 30.61 29.67 -47.38
C MET A 1 29.11 29.66 -47.09
N THR A 2 28.58 29.09 -46.01
CA THR A 2 28.75 29.51 -44.61
C THR A 2 28.49 28.33 -43.67
N THR A 3 29.48 28.00 -42.84
CA THR A 3 29.39 26.97 -41.80
C THR A 3 28.73 27.55 -40.55
N ARG A 4 27.62 26.95 -40.11
CA ARG A 4 26.83 27.37 -38.94
C ARG A 4 27.60 27.01 -37.65
N SER A 5 28.13 28.03 -36.99
CA SER A 5 28.84 27.94 -35.70
C SER A 5 27.91 27.41 -34.59
N LYS A 6 28.29 26.27 -33.97
CA LYS A 6 27.64 25.73 -32.77
C LYS A 6 28.09 26.54 -31.55
N LYS A 7 27.19 27.32 -30.95
CA LYS A 7 27.39 27.96 -29.64
C LYS A 7 27.55 26.89 -28.54
N PRO A 8 28.45 27.07 -27.55
CA PRO A 8 28.61 26.14 -26.45
C PRO A 8 27.42 26.24 -25.47
N ARG A 9 27.00 25.10 -24.92
CA ARG A 9 25.95 25.01 -23.89
C ARG A 9 26.47 25.59 -22.56
N PRO A 10 25.62 26.25 -21.76
CA PRO A 10 26.04 26.80 -20.47
C PRO A 10 26.44 25.67 -19.52
N ARG A 11 27.59 25.84 -18.85
CA ARG A 11 28.04 25.00 -17.74
C ARG A 11 27.05 25.21 -16.59
N TYR A 12 26.26 24.20 -16.25
CA TYR A 12 25.55 24.18 -14.98
C TYR A 12 26.58 24.18 -13.86
N CYS A 13 26.55 25.22 -13.03
CA CYS A 13 27.29 25.26 -11.77
C CYS A 13 26.93 24.01 -10.95
N ALA A 14 27.95 23.28 -10.50
CA ALA A 14 27.76 22.22 -9.52
C ALA A 14 27.16 22.82 -8.25
N SER A 15 25.95 22.39 -7.89
CA SER A 15 25.39 22.63 -6.58
C SER A 15 26.33 22.05 -5.51
N PRO A 16 26.49 22.70 -4.34
CA PRO A 16 27.33 22.15 -3.30
C PRO A 16 26.74 20.82 -2.85
N THR A 17 27.54 19.75 -2.98
CA THR A 17 27.28 18.46 -2.35
C THR A 17 27.11 18.69 -0.86
N LEU A 18 25.86 18.65 -0.37
CA LEU A 18 25.59 18.37 1.03
C LEU A 18 26.23 17.01 1.33
N GLU A 19 27.38 17.03 2.00
CA GLU A 19 27.89 15.86 2.70
C GLU A 19 26.78 15.41 3.65
N TRP A 20 26.12 14.31 3.30
CA TRP A 20 25.20 13.62 4.18
C TRP A 20 26.06 13.11 5.34
N ALA A 21 26.05 13.79 6.47
CA ALA A 21 26.55 13.18 7.70
C ALA A 21 25.84 11.82 7.82
N ALA A 22 26.61 10.75 8.03
CA ALA A 22 26.05 9.42 8.19
C ALA A 22 24.98 9.46 9.29
N ARG A 23 23.75 9.06 8.96
CA ARG A 23 22.65 9.07 9.93
C ARG A 23 23.03 8.21 11.14
N PRO A 24 22.71 8.64 12.37
CA PRO A 24 23.04 7.89 13.57
C PRO A 24 22.34 6.53 13.57
N ASP A 25 23.00 5.51 14.10
CA ASP A 25 22.40 4.19 14.26
C ASP A 25 21.16 4.26 15.18
N PRO A 26 19.96 3.88 14.73
CA PRO A 26 18.75 3.95 15.53
C PRO A 26 18.53 2.73 16.43
N THR A 27 19.31 1.67 16.25
CA THR A 27 19.17 0.40 16.99
C THR A 27 19.16 0.57 18.52
N PRO A 28 19.95 1.49 19.12
CA PRO A 28 19.91 1.77 20.55
C PRO A 28 18.54 2.17 21.10
N ILE A 29 17.65 2.79 20.30
CA ILE A 29 16.29 3.17 20.74
C ILE A 29 15.52 1.96 21.26
N LEU A 30 15.75 0.79 20.66
CA LEU A 30 15.07 -0.44 21.03
C LEU A 30 15.86 -1.31 22.00
N LEU A 31 17.20 -1.26 21.94
CA LEU A 31 18.04 -2.24 22.65
C LEU A 31 18.78 -1.68 23.86
N ALA A 32 18.99 -0.36 23.93
CA ALA A 32 19.64 0.27 25.07
C ALA A 32 18.62 0.51 26.20
N SER A 33 19.08 0.39 27.43
CA SER A 33 18.32 0.76 28.63
C SER A 33 18.60 2.21 29.01
N GLY A 34 17.55 2.98 29.29
CA GLY A 34 17.68 4.31 29.91
C GLY A 34 18.27 5.39 29.01
N LEU A 35 17.88 5.44 27.74
CA LEU A 35 18.20 6.58 26.89
C LEU A 35 17.51 7.84 27.40
N GLU A 36 18.26 8.92 27.53
CA GLU A 36 17.72 10.23 27.85
C GLU A 36 16.93 10.79 26.65
N PRO A 37 15.86 11.59 26.87
CA PRO A 37 15.04 12.14 25.79
C PRO A 37 15.85 12.90 24.72
N ALA A 38 16.91 13.60 25.13
CA ALA A 38 17.80 14.32 24.21
C ALA A 38 18.60 13.37 23.29
N GLN A 39 18.94 12.17 23.76
CA GLN A 39 19.63 11.16 22.93
C GLN A 39 18.67 10.57 21.90
N VAL A 40 17.43 10.29 22.28
CA VAL A 40 16.39 9.82 21.37
C VAL A 40 16.11 10.85 20.28
N GLU A 41 15.99 12.12 20.65
CA GLU A 41 15.83 13.24 19.71
C GLU A 41 16.99 13.36 18.73
N ALA A 42 18.23 13.28 19.21
CA ALA A 42 19.41 13.31 18.36
C ALA A 42 19.46 12.14 17.35
N ILE A 43 18.91 10.98 17.71
CA ILE A 43 18.84 9.81 16.82
C ILE A 43 17.71 9.94 15.79
N LEU A 44 16.51 10.37 16.20
CA LEU A 44 15.33 10.36 15.33
C LEU A 44 15.23 11.58 14.40
N THR A 45 15.71 12.75 14.81
CA THR A 45 15.62 14.00 14.02
C THR A 45 16.26 13.89 12.63
N PRO A 46 17.45 13.26 12.45
CA PRO A 46 18.06 13.07 11.12
C PRO A 46 17.24 12.20 10.14
N TYR A 47 16.24 11.48 10.63
CA TYR A 47 15.30 10.71 9.80
C TYR A 47 14.06 11.50 9.39
N GLY A 48 13.97 12.79 9.74
CA GLY A 48 12.87 13.67 9.32
C GLY A 48 11.60 13.54 10.16
N LEU A 49 11.67 12.83 11.29
CA LEU A 49 10.58 12.76 12.27
C LEU A 49 10.52 14.08 13.05
N GLN A 50 9.33 14.66 13.15
CA GLN A 50 9.12 15.92 13.86
C GLN A 50 8.53 15.70 15.25
N ARG A 51 7.69 14.66 15.41
CA ARG A 51 6.98 14.37 16.66
C ARG A 51 7.73 13.31 17.45
N ILE A 52 8.94 13.66 17.91
CA ILE A 52 9.91 12.72 18.51
C ILE A 52 9.32 11.86 19.63
N LYS A 53 8.53 12.46 20.54
CA LYS A 53 7.89 11.72 21.64
C LYS A 53 6.90 10.67 21.14
N ASP A 54 6.08 11.04 20.15
CA ASP A 54 5.10 10.13 19.54
C ASP A 54 5.83 9.03 18.75
N ALA A 55 6.92 9.40 18.06
CA ALA A 55 7.74 8.47 17.30
C ALA A 55 8.43 7.43 18.19
N ASP A 56 9.03 7.84 19.31
CA ASP A 56 9.59 6.90 20.29
C ASP A 56 8.51 5.98 20.86
N ALA A 57 7.36 6.53 21.27
CA ALA A 57 6.24 5.74 21.78
C ALA A 57 5.77 4.68 20.75
N ASN A 58 5.67 5.06 19.47
CA ASN A 58 5.36 4.12 18.39
C ASN A 58 6.40 3.02 18.26
N LEU A 59 7.69 3.36 18.28
CA LEU A 59 8.78 2.38 18.19
C LEU A 59 8.75 1.40 19.38
N GLN A 60 8.49 1.89 20.59
CA GLN A 60 8.35 1.03 21.76
C GLN A 60 7.09 0.13 21.67
N SER A 61 5.96 0.66 21.17
CA SER A 61 4.74 -0.13 20.91
C SER A 61 5.00 -1.25 19.89
N MET A 62 5.66 -0.90 18.78
CA MET A 62 6.02 -1.83 17.71
C MET A 62 7.00 -2.92 18.16
N ALA A 63 7.83 -2.66 19.17
CA ALA A 63 8.87 -3.59 19.61
C ALA A 63 8.30 -4.89 20.19
N GLY A 64 7.16 -4.84 20.89
CA GLY A 64 6.55 -6.03 21.48
C GLY A 64 7.46 -6.78 22.47
N ASP A 65 7.45 -8.12 22.40
CA ASP A 65 8.26 -8.98 23.28
C ASP A 65 9.78 -8.92 22.97
N PRO A 66 10.67 -9.48 23.81
CA PRO A 66 12.11 -9.40 23.59
C PRO A 66 12.63 -10.05 22.30
N HIS A 67 11.91 -11.00 21.71
CA HIS A 67 12.26 -11.58 20.41
C HIS A 67 11.85 -10.64 19.28
N GLN A 68 10.60 -10.16 19.30
CA GLN A 68 10.07 -9.18 18.36
C GLN A 68 10.89 -7.88 18.36
N ARG A 69 11.32 -7.42 19.53
CA ARG A 69 12.16 -6.21 19.71
C ARG A 69 13.48 -6.36 18.98
N ARG A 70 14.14 -7.52 19.09
CA ARG A 70 15.36 -7.84 18.34
C ARG A 70 15.10 -7.97 16.85
N GLN A 71 13.93 -8.50 16.45
CA GLN A 71 13.56 -8.57 15.04
C GLN A 71 13.37 -7.19 14.42
N LEU A 72 12.64 -6.30 15.10
CA LEU A 72 12.42 -4.92 14.69
C LEU A 72 13.74 -4.15 14.64
N ALA A 73 14.58 -4.27 15.66
CA ALA A 73 15.91 -3.67 15.70
C ALA A 73 16.75 -4.03 14.46
N GLY A 74 16.68 -5.30 14.00
CA GLY A 74 17.40 -5.75 12.82
C GLY A 74 16.95 -5.13 11.49
N ILE A 75 15.76 -4.53 11.42
CA ILE A 75 15.28 -3.81 10.22
C ILE A 75 15.18 -2.29 10.43
N LEU A 76 15.29 -1.82 11.68
CA LEU A 76 15.04 -0.44 12.07
C LEU A 76 15.86 0.60 11.28
N PRO A 77 17.17 0.39 11.01
CA PRO A 77 17.93 1.36 10.21
C PRO A 77 17.34 1.56 8.81
N SER A 78 17.05 0.45 8.11
CA SER A 78 16.44 0.51 6.77
C SER A 78 15.01 1.05 6.78
N LEU A 79 14.25 0.73 7.84
CA LEU A 79 12.89 1.19 8.05
C LEU A 79 12.85 2.71 8.22
N LEU A 80 13.64 3.28 9.15
CA LEU A 80 13.69 4.72 9.37
C LEU A 80 14.30 5.46 8.18
N GLU A 81 15.28 4.86 7.49
CA GLU A 81 15.82 5.45 6.28
C GLU A 81 14.76 5.60 5.19
N ALA A 82 13.93 4.58 5.00
CA ALA A 82 12.82 4.59 4.06
C ALA A 82 11.69 5.54 4.48
N ILE A 83 11.33 5.56 5.77
CA ILE A 83 10.34 6.49 6.35
C ILE A 83 10.76 7.94 6.10
N GLY A 84 12.02 8.27 6.33
CA GLY A 84 12.56 9.63 6.11
C GLY A 84 12.62 10.07 4.64
N LYS A 85 12.29 9.20 3.68
CA LYS A 85 12.16 9.52 2.25
C LYS A 85 10.69 9.72 1.82
N THR A 86 9.73 9.55 2.73
CA THR A 86 8.31 9.70 2.44
C THR A 86 7.84 11.14 2.58
N ALA A 87 6.66 11.46 2.05
CA ALA A 87 6.08 12.80 2.15
C ALA A 87 5.73 13.19 3.61
N ASP A 88 5.32 12.21 4.42
CA ASP A 88 5.01 12.40 5.85
C ASP A 88 5.60 11.25 6.70
N PRO A 89 6.83 11.43 7.22
CA PRO A 89 7.52 10.43 8.04
C PRO A 89 6.79 10.06 9.33
N ASP A 90 6.19 11.04 10.01
CA ASP A 90 5.45 10.83 11.25
C ASP A 90 4.16 10.02 10.99
N LEU A 91 3.42 10.35 9.92
CA LEU A 91 2.28 9.54 9.49
C LEU A 91 2.70 8.12 9.10
N ALA A 92 3.83 7.96 8.39
CA ALA A 92 4.32 6.65 8.00
C ALA A 92 4.54 5.75 9.24
N LEU A 93 5.19 6.29 10.27
CA LEU A 93 5.47 5.58 11.51
C LEU A 93 4.19 5.25 12.29
N ASN A 94 3.21 6.16 12.33
CA ASN A 94 1.90 5.90 12.92
C ASN A 94 1.19 4.73 12.23
N GLN A 95 1.25 4.63 10.89
CA GLN A 95 0.62 3.52 10.17
C GLN A 95 1.37 2.20 10.36
N TRP A 96 2.69 2.23 10.53
CA TRP A 96 3.49 1.06 10.89
C TRP A 96 3.06 0.47 12.22
N GLU A 97 2.90 1.30 13.24
CA GLU A 97 2.39 0.89 14.55
C GLU A 97 1.01 0.24 14.42
N ARG A 98 0.07 0.93 13.76
CA ARG A 98 -1.31 0.43 13.53
C ARG A 98 -1.34 -0.89 12.77
N TRP A 99 -0.47 -1.05 11.77
CA TRP A 99 -0.39 -2.26 10.97
C TRP A 99 0.15 -3.44 11.79
N LEU A 100 1.20 -3.23 12.59
CA LEU A 100 1.70 -4.28 13.50
C LEU A 100 0.74 -4.57 14.68
N ALA A 101 -0.21 -3.68 14.96
CA ALA A 101 -1.29 -3.89 15.93
C ALA A 101 -2.58 -4.49 15.32
N SER A 102 -2.68 -4.64 13.99
CA SER A 102 -3.90 -5.06 13.27
C SER A 102 -4.31 -6.54 13.43
N GLY A 103 -3.59 -7.31 14.24
CA GLY A 103 -3.78 -8.76 14.40
C GLY A 103 -2.91 -9.62 13.47
N VAL A 104 -2.02 -9.00 12.69
CA VAL A 104 -0.99 -9.73 11.95
C VAL A 104 0.04 -10.35 12.89
N SER A 105 0.60 -11.50 12.53
CA SER A 105 1.74 -12.07 13.26
C SER A 105 2.96 -11.17 13.09
N ARG A 106 3.25 -10.35 14.12
CA ARG A 106 4.37 -9.41 14.13
C ARG A 106 5.69 -10.11 13.84
N SER A 107 5.97 -11.24 14.49
CA SER A 107 7.21 -11.99 14.27
C SER A 107 7.34 -12.51 12.83
N ALA A 108 6.25 -13.03 12.24
CA ALA A 108 6.29 -13.54 10.87
C ALA A 108 6.52 -12.41 9.85
N VAL A 109 5.88 -11.26 10.07
CA VAL A 109 6.04 -10.08 9.22
C VAL A 109 7.44 -9.49 9.31
N LEU A 110 7.97 -9.31 10.52
CA LEU A 110 9.31 -8.75 10.71
C LEU A 110 10.39 -9.67 10.11
N GLU A 111 10.23 -10.98 10.25
CA GLU A 111 11.15 -11.95 9.62
C GLU A 111 11.09 -11.87 8.10
N TYR A 112 9.88 -11.82 7.52
CA TYR A 112 9.69 -11.66 6.09
C TYR A 112 10.34 -10.36 5.56
N LEU A 113 10.12 -9.24 6.26
CA LEU A 113 10.65 -7.94 5.87
C LEU A 113 12.18 -7.87 5.95
N ARG A 114 12.79 -8.55 6.92
CA ARG A 114 14.25 -8.68 7.01
C ARG A 114 14.82 -9.33 5.74
N GLY A 115 14.17 -10.38 5.24
CA GLY A 115 14.58 -11.07 4.01
C GLY A 115 14.20 -10.31 2.72
N ALA A 116 13.38 -9.27 2.81
CA ALA A 116 12.85 -8.55 1.65
C ALA A 116 12.90 -7.02 1.82
N PRO A 117 14.10 -6.38 1.76
CA PRO A 117 14.26 -4.93 1.94
C PRO A 117 13.41 -4.09 0.98
N ARG A 118 13.17 -4.57 -0.25
CA ARG A 118 12.25 -3.92 -1.21
C ARG A 118 10.84 -3.75 -0.67
N MET A 119 10.39 -4.68 0.19
CA MET A 119 9.05 -4.64 0.79
C MET A 119 9.00 -3.67 1.96
N VAL A 120 10.08 -3.48 2.71
CA VAL A 120 10.18 -2.40 3.70
C VAL A 120 9.98 -1.05 3.02
N ASN A 121 10.72 -0.81 1.93
CA ASN A 121 10.56 0.42 1.13
C ASN A 121 9.13 0.59 0.63
N LEU A 122 8.54 -0.47 0.06
CA LEU A 122 7.16 -0.42 -0.44
C LEU A 122 6.17 -0.03 0.65
N VAL A 123 6.24 -0.67 1.82
CA VAL A 123 5.32 -0.38 2.93
C VAL A 123 5.52 1.05 3.43
N CYS A 124 6.76 1.51 3.58
CA CYS A 124 7.04 2.91 3.93
C CYS A 124 6.46 3.88 2.90
N THR A 125 6.66 3.63 1.61
CA THR A 125 6.09 4.46 0.54
C THR A 125 4.58 4.50 0.62
N ILE A 126 3.90 3.37 0.84
CA ILE A 126 2.44 3.35 1.00
C ILE A 126 2.00 4.15 2.22
N PHE A 127 2.64 3.92 3.37
CA PHE A 127 2.25 4.51 4.65
C PHE A 127 2.50 6.01 4.75
N GLY A 128 3.59 6.50 4.17
CA GLY A 128 3.96 7.92 4.22
C GLY A 128 3.43 8.77 3.06
N ASN A 129 2.70 8.18 2.10
CA ASN A 129 2.18 8.93 0.95
C ASN A 129 0.66 8.78 0.73
N SER A 130 0.00 7.74 1.27
CA SER A 130 -1.44 7.56 1.07
C SER A 130 -2.14 6.90 2.27
N ASN A 131 -2.92 7.70 3.01
CA ASN A 131 -3.72 7.20 4.13
C ASN A 131 -4.77 6.14 3.70
N SER A 132 -5.32 6.26 2.49
CA SER A 132 -6.29 5.30 1.96
C SER A 132 -5.66 3.92 1.69
N LEU A 133 -4.49 3.90 1.06
CA LEU A 133 -3.75 2.65 0.80
C LEU A 133 -3.22 2.05 2.10
N ALA A 134 -2.68 2.90 3.00
CA ALA A 134 -2.26 2.48 4.33
C ALA A 134 -3.41 1.82 5.11
N SER A 135 -4.58 2.47 5.16
CA SER A 135 -5.78 1.93 5.82
C SER A 135 -6.23 0.60 5.20
N THR A 136 -6.01 0.40 3.90
CA THR A 136 -6.30 -0.88 3.24
C THR A 136 -5.37 -2.00 3.70
N LEU A 137 -4.06 -1.73 3.82
CA LEU A 137 -3.09 -2.69 4.36
C LEU A 137 -3.29 -2.96 5.86
N VAL A 138 -3.63 -1.94 6.66
CA VAL A 138 -3.99 -2.10 8.08
C VAL A 138 -5.21 -3.01 8.22
N ARG A 139 -6.20 -2.87 7.35
CA ARG A 139 -7.41 -3.70 7.38
C ARG A 139 -7.18 -5.13 6.90
N ASP A 140 -6.28 -5.34 5.95
CA ASP A 140 -5.96 -6.65 5.39
C ASP A 140 -4.44 -6.83 5.22
N PRO A 141 -3.73 -7.21 6.29
CA PRO A 141 -2.26 -7.31 6.30
C PRO A 141 -1.71 -8.33 5.30
N LEU A 142 -2.50 -9.33 4.93
CA LEU A 142 -2.08 -10.37 4.00
C LEU A 142 -1.91 -9.84 2.57
N LEU A 143 -2.48 -8.67 2.26
CA LEU A 143 -2.28 -8.00 0.98
C LEU A 143 -0.81 -7.62 0.74
N LEU A 144 0.03 -7.51 1.78
CA LEU A 144 1.47 -7.34 1.62
C LEU A 144 2.07 -8.48 0.77
N TYR A 145 1.75 -9.72 1.11
CA TYR A 145 2.28 -10.90 0.41
C TYR A 145 1.72 -11.02 -1.01
N TRP A 146 0.48 -10.57 -1.22
CA TRP A 146 -0.10 -10.48 -2.56
C TRP A 146 0.64 -9.45 -3.42
N LEU A 147 0.90 -8.24 -2.89
CA LEU A 147 1.68 -7.21 -3.60
C LEU A 147 3.10 -7.67 -3.94
N ALA A 148 3.69 -8.54 -3.12
CA ALA A 148 5.01 -9.09 -3.34
C ALA A 148 5.11 -10.10 -4.52
N GLN A 149 3.97 -10.58 -5.03
CA GLN A 149 3.95 -11.50 -6.16
C GLN A 149 4.42 -10.80 -7.44
N GLN A 150 5.27 -11.49 -8.23
CA GLN A 150 5.99 -10.93 -9.38
C GLN A 150 5.10 -10.15 -10.36
N ASN A 151 3.89 -10.63 -10.61
CA ASN A 151 3.01 -10.08 -11.66
C ASN A 151 2.03 -9.02 -11.15
N VAL A 152 1.89 -8.85 -9.83
CA VAL A 152 0.86 -7.98 -9.26
C VAL A 152 1.18 -6.52 -9.53
N LEU A 153 2.40 -6.07 -9.21
CA LEU A 153 2.79 -4.68 -9.45
C LEU A 153 3.47 -4.44 -10.79
N SER A 154 3.97 -5.47 -11.47
CA SER A 154 4.69 -5.30 -12.75
C SER A 154 3.75 -5.16 -13.96
N THR A 155 2.55 -5.72 -13.90
CA THR A 155 1.57 -5.67 -15.00
C THR A 155 0.34 -4.87 -14.60
N ALA A 156 -0.23 -4.12 -15.55
CA ALA A 156 -1.52 -3.47 -15.35
C ALA A 156 -2.64 -4.53 -15.24
N PRO A 157 -3.63 -4.34 -14.35
CA PRO A 157 -4.81 -5.21 -14.33
C PRO A 157 -5.59 -5.03 -15.64
N THR A 158 -5.93 -6.13 -16.31
CA THR A 158 -6.80 -6.09 -17.49
C THR A 158 -8.24 -6.33 -17.08
N LYS A 159 -9.19 -5.68 -17.76
CA LYS A 159 -10.63 -5.93 -17.57
C LYS A 159 -10.98 -7.42 -17.60
N VAL A 160 -10.53 -8.13 -18.63
CA VAL A 160 -10.75 -9.57 -18.81
C VAL A 160 -10.18 -10.39 -17.64
N GLY A 161 -8.99 -10.01 -17.14
CA GLY A 161 -8.38 -10.66 -15.98
C GLY A 161 -9.18 -10.44 -14.70
N MET A 162 -9.68 -9.22 -14.50
CA MET A 162 -10.55 -8.85 -13.38
C MET A 162 -11.89 -9.61 -13.44
N GLU A 163 -12.54 -9.66 -14.60
CA GLU A 163 -13.78 -10.42 -14.81
C GLU A 163 -13.60 -11.90 -14.50
N ARG A 164 -12.50 -12.51 -14.97
CA ARG A 164 -12.17 -13.91 -14.67
C ARG A 164 -12.02 -14.14 -13.18
N THR A 165 -11.26 -13.26 -12.50
CA THR A 165 -10.99 -13.38 -11.07
C THR A 165 -12.26 -13.22 -10.25
N VAL A 166 -13.11 -12.24 -10.58
CA VAL A 166 -14.41 -12.06 -9.91
C VAL A 166 -15.28 -13.29 -10.09
N ARG A 167 -15.38 -13.83 -11.31
CA ARG A 167 -16.16 -15.05 -11.57
C ARG A 167 -15.71 -16.22 -10.70
N GLN A 168 -14.40 -16.50 -10.67
CA GLN A 168 -13.82 -17.57 -9.85
C GLN A 168 -14.10 -17.36 -8.34
N ASN A 169 -13.97 -16.12 -7.85
CA ASN A 169 -14.26 -15.80 -6.46
C ASN A 169 -15.74 -15.98 -6.09
N LEU A 170 -16.66 -15.78 -7.05
CA LEU A 170 -18.10 -15.88 -6.82
C LEU A 170 -18.67 -17.28 -7.04
N GLU A 171 -18.02 -18.13 -7.83
CA GLU A 171 -18.40 -19.53 -8.06
C GLU A 171 -18.28 -20.39 -6.79
N THR A 172 -17.38 -20.02 -5.87
CA THR A 172 -17.11 -20.76 -4.63
C THR A 172 -18.00 -20.34 -3.46
N VAL A 173 -18.99 -19.47 -3.70
CA VAL A 173 -19.79 -18.83 -2.67
C VAL A 173 -21.25 -18.90 -3.06
N ASP A 174 -22.12 -19.48 -2.22
CA ASP A 174 -23.53 -19.63 -2.56
C ASP A 174 -24.38 -18.43 -2.16
N ALA A 175 -24.24 -17.97 -0.92
CA ALA A 175 -25.09 -16.93 -0.35
C ALA A 175 -24.82 -15.55 -0.97
N THR A 176 -25.88 -14.82 -1.33
CA THR A 176 -25.84 -13.48 -1.90
C THR A 176 -24.99 -12.50 -1.09
N GLU A 177 -25.17 -12.46 0.23
CA GLU A 177 -24.38 -11.56 1.10
C GLU A 177 -22.88 -11.89 1.08
N LEU A 178 -22.54 -13.18 1.10
CA LEU A 178 -21.14 -13.61 1.02
C LEU A 178 -20.51 -13.28 -0.34
N LYS A 179 -21.30 -13.33 -1.44
CA LYS A 179 -20.88 -12.89 -2.77
C LYS A 179 -20.58 -11.38 -2.78
N LEU A 180 -21.44 -10.57 -2.16
CA LEU A 180 -21.21 -9.13 -2.04
C LEU A 180 -19.96 -8.83 -1.20
N ASP A 181 -19.71 -9.59 -0.13
CA ASP A 181 -18.47 -9.46 0.66
C ASP A 181 -17.22 -9.88 -0.10
N ALA A 182 -17.29 -10.94 -0.91
CA ALA A 182 -16.22 -11.30 -1.83
C ALA A 182 -15.94 -10.17 -2.83
N LEU A 183 -16.98 -9.54 -3.37
CA LEU A 183 -16.84 -8.41 -4.29
C LEU A 183 -16.23 -7.17 -3.61
N ARG A 184 -16.61 -6.88 -2.36
CA ARG A 184 -16.00 -5.80 -1.55
C ARG A 184 -14.52 -6.06 -1.27
N ARG A 185 -14.13 -7.31 -1.00
CA ARG A 185 -12.71 -7.73 -0.84
C ARG A 185 -11.94 -7.54 -2.13
N PHE A 186 -12.50 -8.00 -3.25
CA PHE A 186 -11.91 -7.83 -4.58
C PHE A 186 -11.68 -6.35 -4.92
N ARG A 187 -12.70 -5.50 -4.73
CA ARG A 187 -12.58 -4.05 -4.95
C ARG A 187 -11.42 -3.45 -4.16
N ARG A 188 -11.33 -3.73 -2.85
CA ARG A 188 -10.26 -3.19 -2.00
C ARG A 188 -8.88 -3.61 -2.51
N ARG A 189 -8.73 -4.88 -2.87
CA ARG A 189 -7.48 -5.43 -3.37
C ARG A 189 -7.04 -4.78 -4.70
N GLU A 190 -7.94 -4.67 -5.67
CA GLU A 190 -7.58 -4.07 -6.97
C GLU A 190 -7.37 -2.55 -6.86
N MET A 191 -8.15 -1.85 -6.02
CA MET A 191 -7.88 -0.43 -5.70
C MET A 191 -6.49 -0.24 -5.09
N LEU A 192 -6.07 -1.15 -4.21
CA LEU A 192 -4.72 -1.12 -3.64
C LEU A 192 -3.66 -1.29 -4.74
N ARG A 193 -3.79 -2.27 -5.63
CA ARG A 193 -2.84 -2.47 -6.73
C ARG A 193 -2.76 -1.28 -7.67
N ILE A 194 -3.91 -0.74 -8.09
CA ILE A 194 -3.96 0.43 -8.97
C ILE A 194 -3.30 1.63 -8.28
N GLY A 195 -3.67 1.90 -7.03
CA GLY A 195 -3.12 3.02 -6.26
C GLY A 195 -1.62 2.88 -5.97
N VAL A 196 -1.13 1.67 -5.70
CA VAL A 196 0.30 1.41 -5.50
C VAL A 196 1.08 1.56 -6.80
N ARG A 197 0.54 1.10 -7.94
CA ARG A 197 1.18 1.31 -9.25
C ARG A 197 1.29 2.79 -9.60
N ASP A 198 0.22 3.55 -9.38
CA ASP A 198 0.19 5.00 -9.55
C ASP A 198 1.23 5.70 -8.65
N LEU A 199 1.26 5.34 -7.36
CA LEU A 199 2.18 5.91 -6.37
C LEU A 199 3.65 5.62 -6.68
N LEU A 200 3.95 4.45 -7.24
CA LEU A 200 5.31 4.06 -7.64
C LEU A 200 5.67 4.50 -9.05
N LEU A 201 4.80 5.29 -9.72
CA LEU A 201 4.99 5.73 -11.11
C LEU A 201 5.17 4.56 -12.11
N LEU A 202 4.55 3.41 -11.81
CA LEU A 202 4.51 2.23 -12.69
C LEU A 202 3.37 2.30 -13.71
N ALA A 203 2.46 3.26 -13.53
CA ALA A 203 1.34 3.58 -14.38
C ALA A 203 1.28 5.10 -14.57
N ASP A 204 0.97 5.56 -15.77
CA ASP A 204 0.66 6.97 -16.00
C ASP A 204 -0.82 7.25 -15.69
N VAL A 205 -1.21 8.53 -15.73
CA VAL A 205 -2.58 8.94 -15.44
C VAL A 205 -3.60 8.28 -16.39
N VAL A 206 -3.22 8.03 -17.65
CA VAL A 206 -4.12 7.40 -18.64
C VAL A 206 -4.36 5.94 -18.27
N GLU A 207 -3.30 5.19 -17.95
CA GLU A 207 -3.41 3.79 -17.52
C GLU A 207 -4.15 3.67 -16.19
N THR A 208 -3.84 4.54 -15.21
CA THR A 208 -4.51 4.55 -13.90
C THR A 208 -6.01 4.81 -14.05
N THR A 209 -6.41 5.83 -14.83
CA THR A 209 -7.83 6.16 -15.04
C THR A 209 -8.58 5.10 -15.85
N ALA A 210 -7.93 4.48 -16.84
CA ALA A 210 -8.48 3.34 -17.57
C ALA A 210 -8.70 2.13 -16.64
N SER A 211 -7.71 1.80 -15.81
CA SER A 211 -7.79 0.69 -14.85
C SER A 211 -8.92 0.89 -13.83
N LEU A 212 -9.10 2.12 -13.34
CA LEU A 212 -10.21 2.46 -12.44
C LEU A 212 -11.58 2.31 -13.12
N SER A 213 -11.68 2.73 -14.39
CA SER A 213 -12.91 2.63 -15.19
C SER A 213 -13.28 1.18 -15.49
N ASP A 214 -12.27 0.36 -15.84
CA ASP A 214 -12.44 -1.07 -16.03
C ASP A 214 -12.87 -1.76 -14.74
N LEU A 215 -12.21 -1.46 -13.61
CA LEU A 215 -12.59 -1.99 -12.31
C LEU A 215 -14.03 -1.64 -11.96
N ALA A 216 -14.44 -0.38 -12.15
CA ALA A 216 -15.82 0.05 -11.91
C ALA A 216 -16.82 -0.74 -12.77
N SER A 217 -16.51 -0.92 -14.07
CA SER A 217 -17.36 -1.69 -14.99
C SER A 217 -17.54 -3.14 -14.53
N VAL A 218 -16.44 -3.80 -14.13
CA VAL A 218 -16.47 -5.19 -13.64
C VAL A 218 -17.28 -5.30 -12.35
N LEU A 219 -17.10 -4.36 -11.42
CA LEU A 219 -17.85 -4.35 -10.16
C LEU A 219 -19.35 -4.14 -10.36
N ILE A 220 -19.74 -3.24 -11.28
CA ILE A 220 -21.14 -2.97 -11.59
C ILE A 220 -21.82 -4.19 -12.21
N ASP A 221 -21.20 -4.81 -13.23
CA ASP A 221 -21.75 -6.01 -13.87
C ASP A 221 -21.87 -7.18 -12.86
N ALA A 222 -20.84 -7.40 -12.04
CA ALA A 222 -20.86 -8.45 -11.04
C ALA A 222 -21.94 -8.21 -9.97
N ALA A 223 -22.05 -7.00 -9.44
CA ALA A 223 -23.07 -6.64 -8.45
C ALA A 223 -24.48 -6.81 -9.03
N TYR A 224 -24.71 -6.36 -10.26
CA TYR A 224 -25.97 -6.54 -10.97
C TYR A 224 -26.35 -8.03 -11.07
N ARG A 225 -25.43 -8.89 -11.53
CA ARG A 225 -25.69 -10.33 -11.67
C ARG A 225 -26.00 -11.01 -10.35
N ILE A 226 -25.27 -10.64 -9.28
CA ILE A 226 -25.51 -11.17 -7.92
C ILE A 226 -26.93 -10.83 -7.46
N VAL A 227 -27.31 -9.55 -7.58
CA VAL A 227 -28.62 -9.06 -7.11
C VAL A 227 -29.76 -9.59 -7.99
N ASP A 228 -29.61 -9.58 -9.32
CA ASP A 228 -30.61 -10.11 -10.25
C ASP A 228 -30.87 -11.61 -9.99
N ALA A 229 -29.82 -12.42 -9.81
CA ALA A 229 -29.97 -13.83 -9.46
C ALA A 229 -30.70 -14.03 -8.12
N GLY A 230 -30.33 -13.24 -7.10
CA GLY A 230 -30.99 -13.28 -5.79
C GLY A 230 -32.48 -12.92 -5.87
N LEU A 231 -32.81 -11.83 -6.56
CA LEU A 231 -34.19 -11.39 -6.76
C LEU A 231 -35.00 -12.39 -7.58
N ARG A 232 -34.44 -12.98 -8.63
CA ARG A 232 -35.12 -14.01 -9.43
C ARG A 232 -35.39 -15.27 -8.64
N SER A 233 -34.48 -15.66 -7.75
CA SER A 233 -34.70 -16.81 -6.87
C SER A 233 -35.83 -16.55 -5.87
N GLN A 234 -36.01 -15.31 -5.43
CA GLN A 234 -37.02 -14.94 -4.43
C GLN A 234 -38.40 -14.63 -5.04
N TYR A 235 -38.43 -13.95 -6.19
CA TYR A 235 -39.64 -13.38 -6.79
C TYR A 235 -39.97 -13.95 -8.18
N GLY A 236 -39.11 -14.79 -8.75
CA GLY A 236 -39.25 -15.29 -10.12
C GLY A 236 -38.70 -14.34 -11.19
N ILE A 237 -38.81 -14.75 -12.45
CA ILE A 237 -38.28 -13.97 -13.59
C ILE A 237 -39.22 -12.78 -13.86
N PRO A 238 -38.70 -11.55 -13.99
CA PRO A 238 -39.52 -10.38 -14.30
C PRO A 238 -40.37 -10.60 -15.56
N MET A 239 -41.69 -10.55 -15.41
CA MET A 239 -42.61 -10.59 -16.54
C MET A 239 -42.81 -9.16 -17.05
N HIS A 240 -42.26 -8.85 -18.23
CA HIS A 240 -42.60 -7.59 -18.88
C HIS A 240 -44.07 -7.64 -19.30
N ARG A 241 -44.93 -6.76 -18.75
CA ARG A 241 -46.28 -6.59 -19.26
C ARG A 241 -46.17 -5.94 -20.64
N ASN A 242 -46.07 -6.77 -21.67
CA ASN A 242 -46.12 -6.32 -23.05
C ASN A 242 -47.44 -5.57 -23.24
N ARG A 243 -47.42 -4.22 -23.23
CA ARG A 243 -48.55 -3.40 -23.69
C ARG A 243 -48.63 -3.51 -25.21
N ARG A 244 -48.94 -4.70 -25.70
CA ARG A 244 -49.45 -4.97 -27.04
C ARG A 244 -50.60 -5.95 -26.90
N ARG A 245 -51.74 -5.42 -26.48
CA ARG A 245 -53.07 -5.95 -26.81
C ARG A 245 -53.89 -4.77 -27.31
N ILE A 246 -53.98 -4.67 -28.65
CA ILE A 246 -55.19 -4.51 -29.49
C ILE A 246 -56.16 -3.40 -28.98
N LEU A 247 -56.40 -2.31 -29.69
CA LEU A 247 -57.01 -2.20 -31.03
C LEU A 247 -56.36 -1.09 -31.87
#